data_AF-A0A9N9LEV7-F1
#
_entry.id   AF-A0A9N9LEV7-F1
#
_cell.length_a   1.000
_cell.length_b   1.000
_cell.length_c   1.000
_cell.angle_alpha   90.00
_cell.angle_beta   90.00
_cell.angle_gamma   90.00
#
_symmetry.space_group_name_H-M   'P 1'
#
loop_
_entity.id
_entity.type
_entity.pdbx_description
1 polymer ?
#
loop_
_entity_poly.entity_id
_entity_poly.type
_entity_poly.pdbx_seq_one_letter_code
_entity_poly.pdbx_strand_id
1 'polypeptide(L)'
;MATLRLRCSPVIPVKLFPLLTLTIEKTSEGLKAQHTAPVNLVRAYIAMIDNLSDVKAVLQVSPEAEIATKKTDEARTFTVISNLVKRRHRDKQRGSSVTSKLRESGGIILSKPNLSGWAKFRGVNTIVGWSPRGGQVLGLSKYYDV
;
A
#
# COMPACT_ATOMS: atom_id res chain seq x y z
N MET A 1 3.80 9.27 36.59
CA MET A 1 3.00 9.82 35.48
C MET A 1 3.89 9.91 34.24
N ALA A 2 3.32 9.58 33.09
CA ALA A 2 3.96 9.15 31.84
C ALA A 2 4.86 10.17 31.14
N THR A 3 5.81 9.67 30.34
CA THR A 3 5.82 9.91 28.87
C THR A 3 6.88 9.01 28.21
N LEU A 4 6.43 7.86 27.72
CA LEU A 4 7.21 7.00 26.84
C LEU A 4 7.27 7.71 25.48
N ARG A 5 8.33 8.50 25.25
CA ARG A 5 8.61 9.07 23.93
C ARG A 5 8.84 7.90 22.98
N LEU A 6 7.88 7.65 22.10
CA LEU A 6 8.07 6.82 20.92
C LEU A 6 9.25 7.40 20.15
N ARG A 7 10.41 6.75 20.29
CA ARG A 7 11.53 6.99 19.40
C ARG A 7 11.05 6.55 18.02
N CYS A 8 10.69 7.53 17.18
CA CYS A 8 10.78 7.37 15.75
C CYS A 8 12.19 6.84 15.47
N SER A 9 12.28 5.55 15.14
CA SER A 9 13.50 4.97 14.60
C SER A 9 13.89 5.81 13.38
N PRO A 10 15.18 6.12 13.17
CA PRO A 10 15.60 6.82 11.96
C PRO A 10 15.08 6.00 10.78
N VAL A 11 14.24 6.62 9.96
CA VAL A 11 13.83 6.08 8.66
C VAL A 11 15.13 5.94 7.89
N ILE A 12 15.66 4.71 7.82
CA ILE A 12 16.84 4.39 7.03
C ILE A 12 16.53 4.93 5.63
N PRO A 13 17.42 5.73 5.00
CA PRO A 13 17.23 6.13 3.62
C PRO A 13 17.23 4.85 2.78
N VAL A 14 16.04 4.35 2.47
CA VAL A 14 15.87 3.18 1.62
C VAL A 14 16.37 3.63 0.26
N LYS A 15 17.56 3.15 -0.13
CA LYS A 15 18.14 3.38 -1.45
C LYS A 15 17.05 3.01 -2.46
N LEU A 16 16.52 3.99 -3.19
CA LEU A 16 15.20 3.96 -3.85
C LEU A 16 15.16 3.01 -5.08
N PHE A 17 16.32 2.63 -5.58
CA PHE A 17 16.48 1.93 -6.87
C PHE A 17 15.96 0.48 -6.96
N PRO A 18 15.99 -0.40 -5.92
CA PRO A 18 15.55 -1.78 -6.08
C PRO A 18 14.02 -1.93 -6.15
N LEU A 19 13.24 -0.96 -5.62
CA LEU A 19 11.77 -1.03 -5.59
C LEU A 19 11.13 -0.65 -6.94
N LEU A 20 11.68 0.36 -7.63
CA LEU A 20 11.14 0.83 -8.91
C LEU A 20 11.26 -0.21 -10.03
N THR A 21 12.28 -1.08 -9.95
CA THR A 21 12.54 -2.16 -10.92
C THR A 21 11.96 -3.51 -10.48
N LEU A 22 11.24 -3.56 -9.36
CA LEU A 22 10.75 -4.79 -8.77
C LEU A 22 9.53 -5.30 -9.56
N THR A 23 9.62 -6.50 -10.11
CA THR A 23 8.47 -7.17 -10.75
C THR A 23 7.73 -8.04 -9.74
N ILE A 24 6.45 -8.34 -10.00
CA ILE A 24 5.65 -9.23 -9.15
C ILE A 24 6.32 -10.61 -9.02
N GLU A 25 6.91 -11.11 -10.11
CA GLU A 25 7.64 -12.38 -10.16
C GLU A 25 8.84 -12.37 -9.22
N LYS A 26 9.76 -11.40 -9.37
CA LYS A 26 10.93 -11.24 -8.50
C LYS A 26 10.55 -11.03 -7.03
N THR A 27 9.45 -10.30 -6.79
CA THR A 27 8.90 -10.14 -5.44
C THR A 27 8.44 -11.48 -4.88
N SER A 28 7.70 -12.26 -5.68
CA SER A 28 7.21 -13.57 -5.26
C SER A 28 8.33 -14.57 -4.99
N GLU A 29 9.39 -14.55 -5.79
CA GLU A 29 10.60 -15.34 -5.60
C GLU A 29 11.33 -14.93 -4.33
N GLY A 30 11.56 -13.63 -4.12
CA GLY A 30 12.21 -13.10 -2.92
C GLY A 30 11.43 -13.39 -1.63
N LEU A 31 10.10 -13.45 -1.71
CA LEU A 31 9.24 -13.85 -0.59
C LEU A 31 9.31 -15.37 -0.33
N LYS A 32 9.36 -16.20 -1.38
CA LYS A 32 9.50 -17.66 -1.25
C LYS A 32 10.86 -18.05 -0.68
N ALA A 33 11.92 -17.37 -1.11
CA ALA A 33 13.28 -17.57 -0.64
C ALA A 33 13.56 -16.97 0.76
N GLN A 34 12.53 -16.43 1.43
CA GLN A 34 12.62 -15.80 2.77
C GLN A 34 13.65 -14.66 2.87
N HIS A 35 14.07 -14.07 1.74
CA HIS A 35 15.05 -13.00 1.73
C HIS A 35 14.48 -11.66 2.19
N THR A 36 13.18 -11.44 2.04
CA THR A 36 12.51 -10.20 2.44
C THR A 36 11.19 -10.49 3.14
N ALA A 37 10.94 -9.82 4.28
CA ALA A 37 9.65 -9.90 4.94
C ALA A 37 8.62 -9.02 4.20
N PRO A 38 7.38 -9.49 3.96
CA PRO A 38 6.32 -8.68 3.34
C PRO A 38 6.07 -7.35 4.05
N VAL A 39 6.20 -7.34 5.38
CA VAL A 39 6.05 -6.13 6.22
C VAL A 39 7.07 -5.06 5.82
N ASN A 40 8.29 -5.45 5.47
CA ASN A 40 9.33 -4.50 5.06
C ASN A 40 9.02 -3.89 3.69
N LEU A 41 8.43 -4.66 2.77
CA LEU A 41 7.97 -4.13 1.48
C LEU A 41 6.88 -3.08 1.68
N VAL A 42 5.87 -3.39 2.50
CA VAL A 42 4.75 -2.46 2.77
C VAL A 42 5.26 -1.17 3.42
N ARG A 43 6.15 -1.29 4.41
CA ARG A 43 6.79 -0.12 5.03
C ARG A 43 7.59 0.72 4.07
N ALA A 44 8.33 0.07 3.17
CA ALA A 44 9.10 0.78 2.16
C ALA A 44 8.19 1.55 1.17
N TYR A 45 7.06 0.96 0.76
CA TYR A 45 6.07 1.66 -0.07
C TYR A 45 5.36 2.80 0.67
N ILE A 46 5.04 2.65 1.96
CA ILE A 46 4.48 3.73 2.76
C ILE A 46 5.48 4.88 2.87
N ALA A 47 6.74 4.59 3.20
CA ALA A 47 7.80 5.60 3.25
C ALA A 47 7.98 6.30 1.90
N MET A 48 7.86 5.57 0.78
CA MET A 48 7.89 6.16 -0.55
C MET A 48 6.70 7.10 -0.81
N ILE A 49 5.49 6.73 -0.38
CA ILE A 49 4.31 7.59 -0.49
C ILE A 49 4.51 8.88 0.32
N ASP A 50 5.07 8.78 1.51
CA ASP A 50 5.34 9.94 2.38
C ASP A 50 6.39 10.87 1.75
N ASN A 51 7.46 10.29 1.18
CA ASN A 51 8.50 11.03 0.45
C ASN A 51 7.96 11.73 -0.81
N LEU A 52 6.93 11.16 -1.45
CA LEU A 52 6.30 11.70 -2.66
C LEU A 52 4.97 12.39 -2.38
N SER A 53 4.75 12.85 -1.14
CA SER A 53 3.50 13.50 -0.73
C SER A 53 3.18 14.76 -1.55
N ASP A 54 4.20 15.48 -2.00
CA ASP A 54 4.11 16.62 -2.93
C ASP A 54 3.35 16.32 -4.22
N VAL A 55 3.42 15.08 -4.72
CA VAL A 55 2.82 14.66 -6.00
C VAL A 55 1.29 14.58 -5.88
N LYS A 56 0.76 14.43 -4.65
CA LYS A 56 -0.68 14.31 -4.36
C LYS A 56 -1.37 13.15 -5.08
N ALA A 57 -0.61 12.10 -5.40
CA ALA A 57 -1.11 10.91 -6.09
C ALA A 57 -1.98 10.02 -5.20
N VAL A 58 -1.83 10.09 -3.87
CA VAL A 58 -2.55 9.28 -2.90
C VAL A 58 -3.48 10.17 -2.07
N LEU A 59 -4.77 9.80 -1.99
CA LEU A 59 -5.76 10.51 -1.16
C LEU A 59 -5.75 10.07 0.29
N GLN A 60 -5.60 8.76 0.50
CA GLN A 60 -5.69 8.16 1.81
C GLN A 60 -4.81 6.91 1.85
N VAL A 61 -3.86 6.88 2.78
CA VAL A 61 -3.15 5.65 3.14
C VAL A 61 -4.03 4.81 4.06
N SER A 62 -4.04 3.50 3.84
CA SER A 62 -4.82 2.56 4.64
C SER A 62 -4.13 2.34 6.00
N PRO A 63 -4.75 2.72 7.13
CA PRO A 63 -4.15 2.51 8.45
C PRO A 63 -4.05 1.03 8.84
N GLU A 64 -4.85 0.19 8.19
CA GLU A 64 -4.89 -1.26 8.43
C GLU A 64 -3.88 -2.05 7.57
N ALA A 65 -3.14 -1.40 6.65
CA ALA A 65 -2.22 -2.09 5.74
C ALA A 65 -1.13 -2.89 6.49
N GLU A 66 -0.51 -2.31 7.53
CA GLU A 66 0.51 -3.02 8.31
C GLU A 66 -0.07 -4.20 9.08
N ILE A 67 -1.25 -4.02 9.69
CA ILE A 67 -1.93 -5.06 10.48
C ILE A 67 -2.31 -6.23 9.59
N ALA A 68 -2.89 -5.94 8.42
CA ALA A 68 -3.26 -6.94 7.43
C ALA A 68 -2.03 -7.72 6.92
N THR A 69 -0.91 -7.02 6.73
CA THR A 69 0.34 -7.65 6.29
C THR A 69 0.90 -8.60 7.33
N LYS A 70 0.98 -8.18 8.60
CA LYS A 70 1.43 -9.05 9.70
C LYS A 70 0.56 -10.29 9.83
N LYS A 71 -0.77 -10.12 9.81
CA LYS A 71 -1.73 -11.23 9.86
C LYS A 71 -1.53 -12.22 8.70
N THR A 72 -1.20 -11.71 7.51
CA THR A 72 -0.96 -12.53 6.31
C THR A 72 0.37 -13.27 6.41
N ASP A 73 1.40 -12.63 6.97
CA ASP A 73 2.73 -13.23 7.18
C ASP A 73 2.68 -14.33 8.25
N GLU A 74 1.98 -14.09 9.36
CA GLU A 74 1.68 -15.09 10.38
C GLU A 74 0.95 -16.29 9.78
N ALA A 75 -0.06 -16.07 8.92
CA ALA A 75 -0.76 -17.14 8.23
C ALA A 75 0.16 -17.95 7.29
N ARG A 76 1.13 -17.32 6.62
CA ARG A 76 2.13 -18.02 5.79
C ARG A 76 3.02 -18.93 6.63
N THR A 77 3.46 -18.46 7.81
CA THR A 77 4.27 -19.30 8.72
C THR A 77 3.47 -20.45 9.33
N PHE A 78 2.16 -20.26 9.54
CA PHE A 78 1.27 -21.25 10.17
C PHE A 78 0.72 -22.32 9.19
N THR A 79 0.96 -22.17 7.89
CA THR A 79 0.39 -23.04 6.84
C THR A 79 0.93 -24.48 6.87
N VAL A 80 2.00 -24.79 7.61
CA VAL A 80 2.43 -26.20 7.80
C VAL A 80 1.40 -27.03 8.58
N ILE A 81 0.49 -26.42 9.36
CA ILE A 81 -0.46 -27.16 10.20
C ILE A 81 -1.95 -26.89 9.86
N SER A 82 -2.30 -25.85 9.09
CA SER A 82 -3.68 -25.39 9.02
C SER A 82 -4.35 -25.50 7.65
N ASN A 83 -4.59 -26.73 7.17
CA ASN A 83 -5.72 -26.96 6.26
C ASN A 83 -7.08 -26.95 6.99
N LEU A 84 -7.08 -26.84 8.33
CA LEU A 84 -8.27 -27.03 9.17
C LEU A 84 -8.99 -25.75 9.63
N VAL A 85 -8.45 -24.56 9.36
CA VAL A 85 -9.02 -23.31 9.91
C VAL A 85 -9.48 -22.38 8.79
N LYS A 86 -10.47 -22.82 7.99
CA LYS A 86 -11.38 -21.90 7.31
C LYS A 86 -12.25 -21.22 8.38
N ARG A 87 -11.68 -20.27 9.11
CA ARG A 87 -12.42 -19.52 10.13
C ARG A 87 -13.48 -18.67 9.43
N ARG A 88 -14.75 -19.02 9.67
CA ARG A 88 -15.91 -18.19 9.40
C ARG A 88 -15.74 -16.86 10.15
N HIS A 89 -15.20 -15.85 9.49
CA HIS A 89 -15.51 -14.49 9.84
C HIS A 89 -16.08 -13.83 8.61
N ARG A 90 -17.40 -13.65 8.68
CA ARG A 90 -18.17 -12.72 7.86
C ARG A 90 -17.77 -11.30 8.30
N ASP A 91 -16.48 -10.98 8.23
CA ASP A 91 -15.98 -9.63 8.34
C ASP A 91 -16.47 -8.97 7.07
N LYS A 92 -17.68 -8.42 7.12
CA LYS A 92 -18.27 -7.61 6.06
C LYS A 92 -17.50 -6.30 6.01
N GLN A 93 -16.24 -6.39 5.60
CA GLN A 93 -15.43 -5.28 5.16
C GLN A 93 -16.27 -4.55 4.11
N ARG A 94 -16.63 -3.29 4.40
CA ARG A 94 -17.41 -2.41 3.52
C ARG A 94 -16.59 -2.04 2.29
N GLY A 95 -16.31 -3.02 1.45
CA GLY A 95 -15.53 -2.92 0.21
C GLY A 95 -16.33 -3.42 -0.98
N SER A 96 -15.83 -3.14 -2.18
CA SER A 96 -16.40 -3.71 -3.41
C SER A 96 -16.14 -5.21 -3.51
N SER A 97 -16.92 -5.92 -4.33
CA SER A 97 -16.71 -7.35 -4.61
C SER A 97 -15.28 -7.66 -5.08
N VAL A 98 -14.67 -6.76 -5.84
CA VAL A 98 -13.27 -6.86 -6.30
C VAL A 98 -12.30 -6.79 -5.12
N THR A 99 -12.49 -5.85 -4.18
CA THR A 99 -11.61 -5.78 -3.00
C THR A 99 -11.72 -6.99 -2.09
N SER A 100 -12.91 -7.61 -2.00
CA SER A 100 -13.09 -8.85 -1.24
C SER A 100 -12.28 -10.00 -1.85
N LYS A 101 -12.43 -10.23 -3.16
CA LYS A 101 -11.66 -11.27 -3.88
C LYS A 101 -10.15 -11.04 -3.79
N LEU A 102 -9.71 -9.79 -3.88
CA LEU A 102 -8.28 -9.45 -3.77
C LEU A 102 -7.74 -9.76 -2.36
N ARG A 103 -8.52 -9.53 -1.31
CA ARG A 103 -8.12 -9.88 0.06
C ARG A 103 -8.14 -11.39 0.29
N GLU A 104 -9.12 -12.09 -0.29
CA GLU A 104 -9.21 -13.55 -0.24
C GLU A 104 -8.01 -14.22 -0.91
N SER A 105 -7.44 -13.63 -1.97
CA SER A 105 -6.20 -14.12 -2.59
C SER A 105 -4.92 -13.73 -1.85
N GLY A 106 -5.02 -13.01 -0.72
CA GLY A 106 -3.89 -12.54 0.07
C GLY A 106 -3.28 -11.21 -0.41
N GLY A 107 -4.00 -10.47 -1.26
CA GLY A 107 -3.62 -9.11 -1.67
C GLY A 107 -3.82 -8.08 -0.56
N ILE A 108 -2.86 -7.18 -0.42
CA ILE A 108 -2.85 -6.11 0.59
C ILE A 108 -3.17 -4.78 -0.09
N ILE A 109 -4.18 -4.08 0.41
CA ILE A 109 -4.56 -2.74 -0.09
C ILE A 109 -3.80 -1.69 0.70
N LEU A 110 -2.88 -0.99 0.03
CA LEU A 110 -2.01 0.02 0.64
C LEU A 110 -2.71 1.37 0.82
N SER A 111 -3.36 1.87 -0.23
CA SER A 111 -3.89 3.23 -0.25
C SER A 111 -4.98 3.39 -1.30
N LYS A 112 -5.62 4.56 -1.31
CA LYS A 112 -6.57 5.00 -2.32
C LYS A 112 -5.92 6.09 -3.17
N PRO A 113 -5.76 5.87 -4.49
CA PRO A 113 -5.20 6.89 -5.37
C PRO A 113 -6.17 8.06 -5.55
N ASN A 114 -5.61 9.22 -5.88
CA ASN A 114 -6.37 10.38 -6.35
C ASN A 114 -6.89 10.13 -7.77
N LEU A 115 -7.96 10.84 -8.14
CA LEU A 115 -8.63 10.69 -9.43
C LEU A 115 -9.25 12.02 -9.87
N SER A 116 -9.46 12.18 -11.18
CA SER A 116 -10.20 13.31 -11.73
C SER A 116 -11.62 13.33 -11.16
N GLY A 117 -12.08 14.47 -10.65
CA GLY A 117 -13.40 14.60 -10.03
C GLY A 117 -14.52 13.94 -10.86
N TRP A 118 -15.31 13.08 -10.21
CA TRP A 118 -16.34 12.23 -10.85
C TRP A 118 -15.84 11.46 -12.09
N ALA A 119 -14.62 10.92 -12.03
CA ALA A 119 -13.99 10.23 -13.15
C ALA A 119 -13.97 11.05 -14.46
N LYS A 120 -13.76 12.39 -14.34
CA LYS A 120 -13.78 13.34 -15.47
C LYS A 120 -15.17 13.57 -16.10
N PHE A 121 -16.25 13.17 -15.44
CA PHE A 121 -17.63 13.34 -15.93
C PHE A 121 -18.37 14.55 -15.31
N ARG A 122 -17.65 15.50 -14.69
CA ARG A 122 -18.27 16.70 -14.08
C ARG A 122 -18.62 17.79 -15.11
N GLY A 123 -18.04 17.75 -16.30
CA GLY A 123 -18.24 18.76 -17.34
C GLY A 123 -17.14 18.74 -18.39
N VAL A 124 -17.26 19.64 -19.37
CA VAL A 124 -16.37 19.69 -20.55
C VAL A 124 -15.03 20.36 -20.25
N ASN A 125 -15.03 21.37 -19.37
CA ASN A 125 -13.82 22.10 -18.95
C ASN A 125 -13.32 21.57 -17.59
N THR A 126 -12.83 20.32 -17.58
CA THR A 126 -12.32 19.68 -16.35
C THR A 126 -10.81 19.46 -16.41
N ILE A 127 -10.14 19.64 -15.28
CA ILE A 127 -8.70 19.40 -15.15
C ILE A 127 -8.47 17.92 -14.83
N VAL A 128 -7.65 17.26 -15.65
CA VAL A 128 -7.31 15.84 -15.47
C VAL A 128 -6.44 15.68 -14.24
N GLY A 129 -6.75 14.68 -13.40
CA GLY A 129 -6.01 14.41 -12.17
C GLY A 129 -6.30 15.40 -11.04
N TRP A 130 -7.28 16.29 -11.19
CA TRP A 130 -7.70 17.18 -10.10
C TRP A 130 -8.92 16.66 -9.36
N SER A 131 -8.88 16.72 -8.02
CA SER A 131 -10.07 16.55 -7.17
C SER A 131 -10.15 17.61 -6.07
N PRO A 132 -11.35 17.98 -5.60
CA PRO A 132 -11.50 18.95 -4.51
C PRO A 132 -10.93 18.45 -3.19
N ARG A 133 -10.84 17.12 -3.00
CA ARG A 133 -10.30 16.50 -1.78
C ARG A 133 -8.78 16.32 -1.82
N GLY A 134 -8.22 16.01 -2.99
CA GLY A 134 -6.80 15.69 -3.17
C GLY A 134 -5.98 16.74 -3.89
N GLY A 135 -6.61 17.78 -4.45
CA GLY A 135 -5.96 18.74 -5.32
C GLY A 135 -5.51 18.13 -6.65
N GLN A 136 -4.58 18.83 -7.31
CA GLN A 136 -3.97 18.43 -8.58
C GLN A 136 -2.90 17.36 -8.35
N VAL A 137 -3.02 16.22 -9.04
CA VAL A 137 -1.91 15.27 -9.17
C VAL A 137 -0.84 15.88 -10.08
N LEU A 138 0.40 15.88 -9.62
CA LEU A 138 1.56 16.35 -10.38
C LEU A 138 2.29 15.19 -11.08
N GLY A 139 3.02 15.50 -12.15
CA GLY A 139 3.90 14.54 -12.79
C GLY A 139 5.18 14.31 -11.99
N LEU A 140 5.74 13.11 -12.09
CA LEU A 140 7.03 12.77 -11.48
C LEU A 140 8.22 13.44 -12.17
N SER A 141 8.03 14.16 -13.28
CA SER A 141 9.08 14.92 -13.96
C SER A 141 9.82 15.91 -13.03
N LYS A 142 9.21 16.33 -11.91
CA LYS A 142 9.90 17.12 -10.89
C LYS A 142 11.06 16.37 -10.19
N TYR A 143 11.05 15.03 -10.22
CA TYR A 143 11.99 14.15 -9.51
C TYR A 143 12.96 13.42 -10.42
N TYR A 144 12.73 13.45 -11.72
CA TYR A 144 13.62 12.87 -12.72
C TYR A 144 14.09 14.01 -13.62
N ASP A 145 15.39 14.31 -13.57
CA ASP A 145 16.02 15.11 -14.62
C ASP A 145 15.95 14.29 -15.91
N VAL A 146 15.15 14.76 -16.87
CA VAL A 146 15.04 14.24 -18.23
C VAL A 146 15.68 15.23 -19.18
#